data_AF-A0A8S3BLV2-F1
#
_entry.id   AF-A0A8S3BLV2-F1
#
_cell.length_a   1.000
_cell.length_b   1.000
_cell.length_c   1.000
_cell.angle_alpha   90.00
_cell.angle_beta   90.00
_cell.angle_gamma   90.00
#
_symmetry.space_group_name_H-M   'P 1'
#
loop_
_entity.id
_entity.type
_entity.pdbx_description
1 polymer ?
#
loop_
_entity_poly.entity_id
_entity_poly.type
_entity_poly.pdbx_seq_one_letter_code
_entity_poly.pdbx_strand_id
1 'polypeptide(L)'
;GKSSVIIVQTLEDVLRQCSSKFRVKARRVFLATTGEELSKDLPRISNDTKLIVTCGDAYTITANSTSTIKEDSAIDPSTVS
;
A
#
# COMPACT_ATOMS: atom_id res chain seq x y z
N GLY A 1 -9.69 -6.86 2.91
CA GLY A 1 -10.05 -5.42 2.92
C GLY A 1 -10.48 -5.00 1.53
N LYS A 2 -11.27 -3.93 1.39
CA LYS A 2 -11.58 -3.33 0.08
C LYS A 2 -10.39 -2.49 -0.38
N SER A 3 -10.08 -2.48 -1.68
CA SER A 3 -8.99 -1.70 -2.26
C SER A 3 -9.49 -0.88 -3.44
N SER A 4 -8.92 0.31 -3.64
CA SER A 4 -9.22 1.18 -4.77
C SER A 4 -8.02 2.06 -5.08
N VAL A 5 -7.86 2.41 -6.35
CA VAL A 5 -6.97 3.50 -6.78
C VAL A 5 -7.67 4.84 -6.55
N ILE A 6 -6.92 5.83 -6.07
CA ILE A 6 -7.34 7.22 -5.88
C ILE A 6 -6.25 8.14 -6.43
N ILE A 7 -6.66 9.30 -6.95
CA ILE A 7 -5.74 10.36 -7.38
C ILE A 7 -5.98 11.53 -6.44
N VAL A 8 -4.95 11.92 -5.70
CA VAL A 8 -5.03 12.86 -4.58
C VAL A 8 -3.73 13.64 -4.49
N GLN A 9 -3.82 14.87 -3.98
CA GLN A 9 -2.65 15.73 -3.76
C GLN A 9 -2.37 15.95 -2.27
N THR A 10 -3.39 15.81 -1.43
CA THR A 10 -3.32 16.09 0.00
C THR A 10 -3.79 14.90 0.84
N LEU A 11 -3.37 14.86 2.10
CA LEU A 11 -3.81 13.85 3.06
C LEU A 11 -5.33 13.96 3.34
N GLU A 12 -5.88 15.17 3.37
CA GLU A 12 -7.32 15.38 3.54
C GLU A 12 -8.12 14.79 2.37
N ASP A 13 -7.63 14.92 1.13
CA ASP A 13 -8.27 14.30 -0.04
C ASP A 13 -8.26 12.78 0.05
N VAL A 14 -7.18 12.17 0.56
CA VAL A 14 -7.12 10.72 0.82
C VAL A 14 -8.26 10.31 1.75
N LEU A 15 -8.39 10.97 2.89
CA LEU A 15 -9.41 10.66 3.89
C LEU A 15 -10.82 10.87 3.33
N ARG A 16 -11.05 11.97 2.61
CA ARG A 16 -12.35 12.30 2.01
C ARG A 16 -12.76 11.29 0.95
N GLN A 17 -11.87 10.98 0.00
CA GLN A 17 -12.16 10.04 -1.09
C GLN A 17 -12.35 8.62 -0.55
N CYS A 18 -11.51 8.17 0.38
CA CYS A 18 -11.65 6.86 1.01
C CYS A 18 -12.96 6.77 1.81
N SER A 19 -13.34 7.82 2.55
CA SER A 19 -14.59 7.83 3.30
C SER A 19 -15.80 7.67 2.36
N SER A 20 -15.81 8.40 1.25
CA SER A 20 -16.87 8.34 0.25
C SER A 20 -16.92 6.98 -0.46
N LYS A 21 -15.79 6.50 -0.99
CA LYS A 21 -15.73 5.24 -1.76
C LYS A 21 -16.04 4.01 -0.92
N PHE A 22 -15.51 3.95 0.30
CA PHE A 22 -15.69 2.77 1.15
C PHE A 22 -16.93 2.87 2.05
N ARG A 23 -17.62 4.03 2.06
CA ARG A 23 -18.74 4.35 2.96
C ARG A 23 -18.35 4.16 4.42
N VAL A 24 -17.19 4.69 4.80
CA VAL A 24 -16.64 4.64 6.17
C VAL A 24 -16.21 6.04 6.61
N LYS A 25 -15.94 6.24 7.90
CA LYS A 25 -15.34 7.48 8.41
C LYS A 25 -13.83 7.29 8.53
N ALA A 26 -13.09 7.53 7.44
CA ALA A 26 -11.64 7.45 7.46
C ALA A 26 -11.05 8.51 8.40
N ARG A 27 -10.10 8.11 9.25
CA ARG A 27 -9.46 9.03 10.22
C ARG A 27 -7.95 8.99 10.20
N ARG A 28 -7.34 7.85 9.85
CA ARG A 28 -5.89 7.65 9.90
C ARG A 28 -5.41 6.96 8.64
N VAL A 29 -4.20 7.32 8.19
CA VAL A 29 -3.56 6.78 6.99
C VAL A 29 -2.20 6.25 7.36
N PHE A 30 -1.87 5.06 6.88
CA PHE A 30 -0.61 4.38 7.16
C PHE A 30 0.05 3.94 5.86
N LEU A 31 1.38 3.97 5.82
CA LEU A 31 2.14 3.32 4.74
C LEU A 31 1.98 1.81 4.86
N ALA A 32 1.55 1.14 3.78
CA ALA A 32 1.38 -0.30 3.82
C ALA A 32 2.70 -1.08 3.94
N THR A 33 3.84 -0.43 3.64
CA THR A 33 5.19 -1.01 3.66
C THR A 33 5.86 -0.93 5.03
N THR A 34 5.71 0.19 5.74
CA THR A 34 6.36 0.42 7.05
C THR A 34 5.40 0.40 8.23
N GLY A 35 4.10 0.63 7.98
CA GLY A 35 3.09 0.76 9.02
C GLY A 35 3.13 2.14 9.68
N GLU A 36 3.96 3.06 9.18
CA GLU A 36 4.09 4.41 9.70
C GLU A 36 2.83 5.22 9.40
N GLU A 37 2.35 5.96 10.40
CA GLU A 37 1.18 6.84 10.28
C GLU A 37 1.56 8.19 9.65
N LEU A 38 0.83 8.56 8.61
CA LEU A 38 0.92 9.88 8.00
C LEU A 38 -0.04 10.83 8.71
N SER A 39 0.50 11.63 9.65
CA SER A 39 -0.28 12.46 10.58
C SER A 39 -0.29 13.96 10.28
N LYS A 40 0.62 14.46 9.45
CA LYS A 40 0.75 15.90 9.15
C LYS A 40 0.55 16.22 7.69
N ASP A 41 1.45 15.71 6.85
CA ASP A 41 1.45 15.95 5.42
C ASP A 41 1.59 14.61 4.69
N LEU A 42 1.12 14.59 3.44
CA LEU A 42 1.40 13.49 2.54
C LEU A 42 2.84 13.70 2.02
N PRO A 43 3.82 12.86 2.43
CA PRO A 43 5.17 13.00 1.89
C PRO A 43 5.15 12.75 0.38
N ARG A 44 6.20 13.19 -0.32
CA ARG A 44 6.40 12.78 -1.72
C ARG A 44 6.56 11.27 -1.78
N ILE A 45 5.47 10.59 -2.10
CA ILE A 45 5.39 9.14 -2.29
C ILE A 45 5.31 8.82 -3.78
N SER A 46 5.78 7.63 -4.17
CA SER A 46 5.62 7.14 -5.54
C SER A 46 4.15 6.93 -5.85
N ASN A 47 3.74 7.07 -7.13
CA ASN A 47 2.35 6.89 -7.55
C ASN A 47 1.80 5.49 -7.22
N ASP A 48 2.65 4.47 -7.16
CA ASP A 48 2.27 3.09 -6.87
C ASP A 48 2.33 2.74 -5.37
N THR A 49 2.46 3.74 -4.50
CA THR A 49 2.53 3.54 -3.06
C THR A 49 1.19 3.05 -2.51
N LYS A 50 1.22 1.90 -1.84
CA LYS A 50 0.04 1.35 -1.16
C LYS A 50 -0.14 2.01 0.20
N LEU A 51 -1.35 2.50 0.44
CA LEU A 51 -1.76 3.12 1.70
C LEU A 51 -2.87 2.30 2.36
N ILE A 52 -2.85 2.26 3.68
CA ILE A 52 -3.90 1.68 4.52
C ILE A 52 -4.65 2.81 5.20
N VAL A 53 -5.98 2.80 5.13
CA VAL A 53 -6.83 3.80 5.78
C VAL A 53 -7.70 3.11 6.82
N THR A 54 -7.72 3.64 8.04
CA THR A 54 -8.51 3.09 9.16
C THR A 54 -9.52 4.10 9.69
N CYS A 55 -10.51 3.61 10.44
CA CYS A 55 -11.54 4.44 11.07
C CYS A 55 -11.12 5.02 12.43
N GLY A 56 -9.83 4.90 12.79
CA GLY A 56 -9.29 5.33 14.09
C GLY A 56 -8.40 4.26 14.73
N ASP A 57 -8.54 3.01 14.31
CA ASP A 57 -7.76 1.90 14.80
C ASP A 57 -6.28 2.04 14.45
N ALA A 58 -5.41 1.53 15.34
CA ALA A 58 -4.01 1.38 15.05
C ALA A 58 -3.81 0.29 13.98
N TYR A 59 -2.85 0.51 13.10
CA TYR A 59 -2.45 -0.47 12.11
C TYR A 59 -1.00 -0.87 12.38
N THR A 60 -0.74 -2.17 12.46
CA THR A 60 0.61 -2.73 12.55
C THR A 60 0.81 -3.68 11.39
N ILE A 61 2.01 -3.64 10.78
CA ILE A 61 2.36 -4.62 9.76
C ILE A 61 2.70 -5.92 10.48
N THR A 62 1.81 -6.90 10.36
CA THR A 62 2.21 -8.29 10.57
C THR A 62 2.99 -8.68 9.33
N ALA A 63 4.30 -8.84 9.43
CA ALA A 63 5.15 -9.29 8.33
C ALA A 63 4.69 -10.69 7.90
N ASN A 64 3.73 -10.75 6.97
CA ASN A 64 3.32 -12.02 6.40
C ASN A 64 4.33 -12.35 5.31
N SER A 65 5.06 -13.44 5.53
CA SER A 65 6.18 -13.90 4.72
C SER A 65 5.87 -13.81 3.22
N THR A 66 6.84 -13.27 2.51
CA THR A 66 7.00 -13.23 1.06
C THR A 66 6.34 -14.43 0.37
N SER A 67 5.28 -14.19 -0.41
CA SER A 67 4.95 -15.12 -1.50
C SER A 67 6.13 -15.09 -2.46
N THR A 68 6.95 -16.13 -2.38
CA THR A 68 8.06 -16.41 -3.28
C THR A 68 7.54 -16.32 -4.71
N ILE A 69 7.93 -15.25 -5.43
CA ILE A 69 7.89 -15.27 -6.88
C ILE A 69 8.96 -16.29 -7.25
N LYS A 70 8.53 -17.46 -7.73
CA LYS A 70 9.45 -18.41 -8.37
C LYS A 70 10.04 -17.68 -9.58
N GLU A 71 11.32 -17.33 -9.52
CA GLU A 71 12.13 -17.22 -10.73
C GLU A 71 12.10 -18.61 -11.37
N ASP A 72 11.35 -18.74 -12.46
CA ASP A 72 11.40 -19.92 -13.30
C ASP A 72 12.79 -19.96 -13.93
N SER A 73 13.63 -20.83 -13.37
CA SER A 73 14.92 -21.21 -13.96
C SER A 73 14.65 -21.91 -15.29
N ALA A 74 14.60 -21.15 -16.38
CA ALA A 74 14.79 -21.69 -17.72
C ALA A 74 16.28 -21.95 -17.94
N ILE A 75 16.68 -23.18 -17.58
CA ILE A 75 17.88 -23.86 -18.06
C ILE A 75 17.91 -23.88 -19.60
N ASP A 76 19.01 -23.43 -20.22
CA ASP A 76 19.44 -23.95 -21.52
C ASP A 76 20.98 -24.14 -21.51
N PRO A 77 21.47 -25.39 -21.48
CA PRO A 77 22.88 -25.70 -21.70
C PRO A 77 23.12 -26.05 -23.16
N SER A 78 23.67 -25.12 -23.95
CA SER A 78 24.20 -25.40 -25.29
C SER A 78 25.73 -25.34 -25.30
N THR A 79 26.31 -26.49 -24.93
CA THR A 79 27.51 -27.16 -25.45
C THR A 79 28.70 -26.34 -25.98
N VAL A 80 29.82 -26.46 -25.25
CA VAL A 80 31.18 -26.37 -25.80
C VAL A 80 31.44 -27.55 -26.73
N SER A 81 31.91 -27.26 -27.94
CA SER A 81 32.83 -28.11 -28.73
C SER A 81 33.66 -27.22 -29.64
#